data_AF-A0A7W0Y3X4-F1
#
_entry.id   AF-A0A7W0Y3X4-F1
#
_cell.length_a   1.000
_cell.length_b   1.000
_cell.length_c   1.000
_cell.angle_alpha   90.00
_cell.angle_beta   90.00
_cell.angle_gamma   90.00
#
_symmetry.space_group_name_H-M   'P 1'
#
loop_
_entity.id
_entity.type
_entity.pdbx_description
1 polymer ?
#
loop_
_entity_poly.entity_id
_entity_poly.type
_entity_poly.pdbx_seq_one_letter_code
_entity_poly.pdbx_strand_id
1 'polypeptide(L)'
;MQDLVKRYFWVLGGLVVMTCAVFAAKATASIVEAKFLNDPEKGPKVAVMAPSPSAAPAKTVRSKDGTQLAARNIFCSECTPPVEVATKPDDGSVVNTSLPLVLLATNVGPKAETSYATMINTESQRQGAYKVGDRVPGASGNLTAVHYKYVDFENSGHIERLSIAGANVPIATPVA
;
A
#
# COMPACT_ATOMS: atom_id res chain seq x y z
N MET A 1 -1.07 27.85 -49.62
CA MET A 1 -0.85 26.87 -48.53
C MET A 1 -0.10 25.61 -48.97
N GLN A 2 -0.20 25.18 -50.23
CA GLN A 2 0.43 23.94 -50.72
C GLN A 2 1.98 24.00 -50.80
N ASP A 3 2.57 25.16 -51.10
CA ASP A 3 4.04 25.34 -51.14
C ASP A 3 4.71 25.26 -49.76
N LEU A 4 4.03 25.70 -48.71
CA LEU A 4 4.52 25.57 -47.33
C LEU A 4 4.67 24.09 -46.96
N VAL A 5 3.68 23.26 -47.30
CA VAL A 5 3.70 21.82 -46.98
C VAL A 5 4.86 21.11 -47.69
N LYS A 6 5.10 21.41 -48.98
CA LYS A 6 6.25 20.82 -49.71
C LYS A 6 7.60 21.24 -49.13
N ARG A 7 7.74 22.49 -48.68
CA ARG A 7 8.99 23.01 -48.13
C ARG A 7 9.30 22.48 -46.74
N TYR A 8 8.28 22.26 -45.90
CA TYR A 8 8.43 21.78 -44.52
C TYR A 8 8.25 20.27 -44.36
N PHE A 9 8.01 19.51 -45.43
CA PHE A 9 7.86 18.06 -45.37
C PHE A 9 9.09 17.36 -44.75
N TRP A 10 10.29 17.84 -45.08
CA TRP A 10 11.54 17.31 -44.49
C TRP A 10 11.66 17.63 -42.99
N VAL A 11 11.15 18.78 -42.55
CA VAL A 11 11.14 19.17 -41.14
C VAL A 11 10.21 18.27 -40.33
N LEU A 12 9.04 17.92 -40.88
CA LEU A 12 8.14 16.95 -40.25
C LEU A 12 8.79 15.57 -40.13
N GLY A 13 9.47 15.11 -41.18
CA GLY A 13 10.24 13.86 -41.14
C GLY A 13 11.33 13.88 -40.06
N GLY A 14 12.11 14.97 -40.00
CA GLY A 14 13.14 15.16 -38.97
C GLY A 14 12.56 15.17 -37.55
N LEU A 15 11.41 15.84 -37.35
CA LEU A 15 10.73 15.89 -36.06
C LEU A 15 10.27 14.50 -35.61
N VAL A 16 9.67 13.71 -36.51
CA VAL A 16 9.24 12.34 -36.19
C VAL A 16 10.43 11.46 -35.81
N VAL A 17 11.52 11.48 -36.60
CA VAL A 17 12.73 10.71 -36.29
C VAL A 17 13.33 11.10 -34.94
N MET A 18 13.37 12.40 -34.64
CA MET A 18 13.86 12.91 -33.36
C MET A 18 12.99 12.43 -32.19
N THR A 19 11.65 12.48 -32.32
CA THR A 19 10.76 11.95 -31.28
C THR A 19 10.94 10.44 -31.07
N CYS A 20 11.03 9.66 -32.15
CA CYS A 20 11.31 8.22 -32.06
C CYS A 20 12.65 7.93 -31.36
N ALA A 21 13.71 8.70 -31.65
CA ALA A 21 15.01 8.54 -31.03
C ALA A 21 14.96 8.81 -29.51
N VAL A 22 14.22 9.84 -29.07
CA VAL A 22 14.04 10.14 -27.64
C VAL A 22 13.31 9.00 -26.94
N PHE A 23 12.23 8.48 -27.51
CA PHE A 23 11.52 7.34 -26.92
C PHE A 23 12.39 6.08 -26.86
N ALA A 24 13.14 5.79 -27.93
CA ALA A 24 14.08 4.67 -27.95
C ALA A 24 15.16 4.82 -26.86
N ALA A 25 15.75 6.01 -26.71
CA ALA A 25 16.73 6.28 -25.67
C ALA A 25 16.15 6.06 -24.26
N LYS A 26 14.96 6.60 -23.96
CA LYS A 26 14.30 6.40 -22.66
C LYS A 26 13.96 4.93 -22.40
N ALA A 27 13.51 4.20 -23.42
CA ALA A 27 13.23 2.77 -23.30
C ALA A 27 14.51 1.98 -22.97
N THR A 28 15.60 2.22 -23.70
CA THR A 28 16.87 1.53 -23.44
C THR A 28 17.44 1.86 -22.06
N ALA A 29 17.32 3.11 -21.59
CA ALA A 29 17.73 3.49 -20.24
C ALA A 29 16.98 2.68 -19.18
N SER A 30 15.66 2.54 -19.29
CA SER A 30 14.87 1.75 -18.33
C SER A 30 15.23 0.26 -18.33
N ILE A 31 15.62 -0.31 -19.48
CA ILE A 31 16.06 -1.70 -19.58
C ILE A 31 17.43 -1.88 -18.94
N VAL A 32 18.36 -0.95 -19.17
CA VAL A 32 19.70 -0.97 -18.57
C VAL A 32 19.60 -0.81 -17.06
N GLU A 33 18.80 0.13 -16.57
CA GLU A 33 18.53 0.30 -15.14
C GLU A 33 17.93 -1.00 -14.54
N ALA A 34 16.93 -1.60 -15.19
CA ALA A 34 16.34 -2.85 -14.72
C ALA A 34 17.31 -4.05 -14.71
N LYS A 35 18.33 -4.05 -15.57
CA LYS A 35 19.34 -5.12 -15.65
C LYS A 35 20.52 -4.93 -14.71
N PHE A 36 20.95 -3.69 -14.47
CA PHE A 36 22.17 -3.40 -13.74
C PHE A 36 21.95 -2.78 -12.35
N LEU A 37 20.83 -2.08 -12.11
CA LEU A 37 20.50 -1.49 -10.81
C LEU A 37 19.58 -2.36 -9.96
N ASN A 38 18.92 -3.35 -10.57
CA ASN A 38 18.14 -4.33 -9.81
C ASN A 38 19.12 -5.30 -9.14
N ASP A 39 19.61 -4.95 -7.95
CA ASP A 39 20.49 -5.79 -7.13
C ASP A 39 19.80 -7.14 -6.89
N PRO A 40 20.20 -8.23 -7.59
CA PRO A 40 19.50 -9.51 -7.49
C PRO A 40 19.71 -10.16 -6.12
N GLU A 41 20.71 -9.72 -5.36
CA GLU A 41 20.98 -10.22 -4.01
C GLU A 41 20.14 -9.51 -2.94
N LYS A 42 19.81 -8.22 -3.14
CA LYS A 42 19.02 -7.42 -2.17
C LYS A 42 17.59 -7.09 -2.61
N GLY A 43 17.20 -7.44 -3.84
CA GLY A 43 15.83 -7.28 -4.29
C GLY A 43 14.85 -8.05 -3.39
N PRO A 44 13.66 -7.51 -3.09
CA PRO A 44 12.64 -8.27 -2.38
C PRO A 44 12.33 -9.53 -3.19
N LYS A 45 12.59 -10.70 -2.61
CA LYS A 45 12.23 -11.99 -3.21
C LYS A 45 10.71 -12.07 -3.25
N VAL A 46 10.11 -11.52 -4.31
CA VAL A 46 8.70 -11.70 -4.59
C VAL A 46 8.54 -13.17 -4.92
N ALA A 47 7.98 -13.94 -3.99
CA ALA A 47 7.62 -15.32 -4.24
C ALA A 47 6.69 -15.31 -5.46
N VAL A 48 7.11 -15.95 -6.54
CA VAL A 48 6.22 -16.24 -7.67
C VAL A 48 5.06 -17.00 -7.07
N MET A 49 3.89 -16.37 -6.99
CA MET A 49 2.72 -16.96 -6.41
C MET A 49 2.42 -18.20 -7.25
N ALA A 50 2.71 -19.38 -6.69
CA ALA A 50 2.38 -20.63 -7.34
C ALA A 50 0.88 -20.57 -7.67
N PRO A 51 0.44 -21.01 -8.86
CA PRO A 51 -0.98 -21.15 -9.12
C PRO A 51 -1.55 -21.99 -7.98
N SER A 52 -2.44 -21.38 -7.18
CA SER A 52 -3.09 -22.05 -6.07
C SER A 52 -3.58 -23.40 -6.57
N PRO A 53 -3.32 -24.51 -5.88
CA PRO A 53 -3.91 -25.79 -6.25
C PRO A 53 -5.42 -25.58 -6.18
N SER A 54 -6.04 -25.37 -7.34
CA SER A 54 -7.47 -25.46 -7.49
C SER A 54 -7.78 -26.88 -7.09
N ALA A 55 -8.31 -27.03 -5.87
CA ALA A 55 -8.89 -28.28 -5.43
C ALA A 55 -9.76 -28.81 -6.58
N ALA A 56 -9.58 -30.08 -6.91
CA ALA A 56 -10.35 -30.75 -7.96
C ALA A 56 -11.80 -30.26 -7.95
N PRO A 57 -12.40 -29.95 -9.11
CA PRO A 57 -13.71 -29.31 -9.17
C PRO A 57 -14.69 -30.13 -8.36
N ALA A 58 -15.04 -29.63 -7.17
CA ALA A 58 -16.03 -30.25 -6.32
C ALA A 58 -17.32 -30.25 -7.15
N LYS A 59 -17.81 -31.45 -7.52
CA LYS A 59 -19.12 -31.58 -8.16
C LYS A 59 -20.12 -30.90 -7.23
N THR A 60 -20.59 -29.73 -7.62
CA THR A 60 -21.57 -28.98 -6.85
C THR A 60 -22.88 -29.75 -6.93
N VAL A 61 -23.23 -30.47 -5.86
CA VAL A 61 -24.58 -31.00 -5.69
C VAL A 61 -25.48 -29.77 -5.50
N ARG A 62 -26.21 -29.41 -6.55
CA ARG A 62 -27.14 -28.28 -6.52
C ARG A 62 -28.35 -28.65 -5.68
N SER A 63 -28.25 -28.48 -4.37
CA SER A 63 -29.40 -28.56 -3.46
C SER A 63 -30.06 -27.18 -3.34
N LYS A 64 -31.39 -27.17 -3.17
CA LYS A 64 -32.13 -25.96 -2.76
C LYS A 64 -32.19 -25.79 -1.24
N ASP A 65 -31.62 -26.73 -0.48
CA ASP A 65 -31.44 -26.57 0.96
C ASP A 65 -30.39 -25.48 1.22
N GLY A 66 -30.87 -24.29 1.56
CA GLY A 66 -30.04 -23.16 2.01
C GLY A 66 -29.33 -23.43 3.35
N THR A 67 -29.50 -24.61 3.94
CA THR A 67 -28.93 -25.01 5.22
C THR A 67 -27.40 -24.96 5.23
N GLN A 68 -26.73 -25.28 4.11
CA GLN A 68 -25.27 -25.13 4.03
C GLN A 68 -24.80 -23.67 4.03
N LEU A 69 -25.60 -22.74 3.48
CA LEU A 69 -25.29 -21.32 3.51
C LEU A 69 -25.55 -20.74 4.89
N ALA A 70 -26.64 -21.15 5.54
CA ALA A 70 -26.97 -20.77 6.92
C ALA A 70 -25.92 -21.30 7.92
N ALA A 71 -25.49 -22.57 7.79
CA ALA A 71 -24.49 -23.18 8.66
C ALA A 71 -23.11 -22.51 8.58
N ARG A 72 -22.81 -21.81 7.49
CA ARG A 72 -21.57 -21.04 7.34
C ARG A 72 -21.61 -19.68 8.00
N ASN A 73 -22.76 -19.28 8.56
CA ASN A 73 -22.96 -18.03 9.30
C ASN A 73 -22.30 -16.81 8.63
N ILE A 74 -22.33 -16.75 7.28
CA ILE A 74 -21.63 -15.73 6.48
C ILE A 74 -22.22 -14.33 6.75
N PHE A 75 -23.48 -14.30 7.18
CA PHE A 75 -24.21 -13.08 7.52
C PHE A 75 -24.23 -12.79 9.02
N CYS A 76 -23.47 -13.54 9.83
CA CYS A 76 -23.34 -13.30 11.26
C CYS A 76 -24.70 -13.23 12.01
N SER A 77 -25.68 -14.03 11.61
CA SER A 77 -27.02 -14.02 12.22
C SER A 77 -27.02 -14.41 13.70
N GLU A 78 -25.97 -15.09 14.15
CA GLU A 78 -25.74 -15.45 15.56
C GLU A 78 -24.54 -14.73 16.19
N CYS A 79 -23.93 -13.77 15.48
CA CYS A 79 -22.84 -13.00 16.04
C CYS A 79 -23.43 -11.95 17.01
N THR A 80 -23.30 -12.19 18.32
CA THR A 80 -23.44 -11.11 19.29
C THR A 80 -22.39 -10.05 18.99
N PRO A 81 -22.76 -8.76 18.90
CA PRO A 81 -21.80 -7.69 18.67
C PRO A 81 -20.71 -7.78 19.76
N PRO A 82 -19.42 -7.67 19.40
CA PRO A 82 -18.37 -7.64 20.40
C PRO A 82 -18.67 -6.49 21.36
N VAL A 83 -18.93 -6.81 22.62
CA VAL A 83 -18.90 -5.81 23.68
C VAL A 83 -17.43 -5.42 23.78
N GLU A 84 -17.10 -4.21 23.33
CA GLU A 84 -15.79 -3.62 23.47
C GLU A 84 -15.48 -3.52 24.97
N VAL A 85 -14.82 -4.54 25.50
CA VAL A 85 -14.16 -4.42 26.79
C VAL A 85 -13.01 -3.46 26.51
N ALA A 86 -13.15 -2.21 26.95
CA ALA A 86 -12.11 -1.21 26.90
C ALA A 86 -10.95 -1.69 27.78
N THR A 87 -10.06 -2.49 27.20
CA THR A 87 -8.77 -2.82 27.80
C THR A 87 -7.99 -1.52 27.78
N LYS A 88 -7.86 -0.90 28.95
CA LYS A 88 -6.95 0.22 29.17
C LYS A 88 -5.56 -0.21 28.66
N PRO A 89 -4.93 0.51 27.72
CA PRO A 89 -3.62 0.12 27.22
C PRO A 89 -2.64 0.10 28.39
N ASP A 90 -1.90 -1.00 28.54
CA ASP A 90 -0.68 -0.99 29.36
C ASP A 90 0.25 0.07 28.78
N ASP A 91 0.87 0.88 29.65
CA ASP A 91 1.64 2.11 29.38
C ASP A 91 2.90 1.92 28.49
N GLY A 92 3.06 0.78 27.82
CA GLY A 92 4.12 0.50 26.85
C GLY A 92 3.68 -0.30 25.62
N SER A 93 2.38 -0.57 25.45
CA SER A 93 1.87 -1.33 24.31
C SER A 93 1.47 -0.40 23.14
N VAL A 94 1.97 -0.70 21.95
CA VAL A 94 1.59 0.03 20.72
C VAL A 94 0.20 -0.43 20.29
N VAL A 95 -0.78 0.47 20.38
CA VAL A 95 -2.19 0.18 20.09
C VAL A 95 -2.49 0.49 18.62
N ASN A 96 -3.38 -0.26 17.97
CA ASN A 96 -3.86 0.11 16.64
C ASN A 96 -4.71 1.38 16.71
N THR A 97 -4.50 2.30 15.77
CA THR A 97 -5.21 3.58 15.78
C THR A 97 -6.72 3.41 15.60
N SER A 98 -7.50 4.20 16.35
CA SER A 98 -8.94 4.36 16.17
C SER A 98 -9.29 5.56 15.29
N LEU A 99 -8.29 6.32 14.81
CA LEU A 99 -8.53 7.47 13.94
C LEU A 99 -9.05 7.01 12.57
N PRO A 100 -9.89 7.83 11.90
CA PRO A 100 -10.41 7.56 10.56
C PRO A 100 -9.32 7.78 9.50
N LEU A 101 -8.22 7.04 9.61
CA LEU A 101 -7.05 7.11 8.76
C LEU A 101 -6.86 5.79 8.03
N VAL A 102 -6.43 5.88 6.78
CA VAL A 102 -6.06 4.72 5.96
C VAL A 102 -4.66 4.93 5.42
N LEU A 103 -3.78 3.97 5.68
CA LEU A 103 -2.44 3.93 5.11
C LEU A 103 -2.48 3.32 3.71
N LEU A 104 -2.17 4.14 2.71
CA LEU A 104 -2.23 3.75 1.30
C LEU A 104 -0.92 3.13 0.82
N ALA A 105 0.21 3.71 1.24
CA ALA A 105 1.53 3.26 0.82
C ALA A 105 2.62 3.70 1.81
N THR A 106 3.70 2.93 1.88
CA THR A 106 4.92 3.26 2.63
C THR A 106 6.12 3.16 1.71
N ASN A 107 6.99 4.17 1.73
CA ASN A 107 8.30 4.13 1.11
C ASN A 107 9.35 4.15 2.22
N VAL A 108 10.06 3.04 2.38
CA VAL A 108 11.13 2.89 3.39
C VAL A 108 12.46 3.06 2.69
N GLY A 109 13.14 4.16 2.99
CA GLY A 109 14.48 4.45 2.48
C GLY A 109 15.59 3.91 3.39
N PRO A 110 16.86 3.99 2.97
CA PRO A 110 18.01 3.52 3.77
C PRO A 110 18.20 4.32 5.07
N LYS A 111 17.67 5.55 5.13
CA LYS A 111 17.60 6.36 6.35
C LYS A 111 16.14 6.61 6.73
N ALA A 112 15.85 6.69 8.03
CA ALA A 112 14.51 6.98 8.52
C ALA A 112 13.96 8.32 7.99
N GLU A 113 14.82 9.34 7.88
CA GLU A 113 14.50 10.68 7.38
C GLU A 113 14.03 10.70 5.91
N THR A 114 14.48 9.72 5.12
CA THR A 114 14.10 9.57 3.71
C THR A 114 12.82 8.75 3.53
N SER A 115 12.33 8.14 4.61
CA SER A 115 11.15 7.31 4.59
C SER A 115 9.89 8.17 4.73
N TYR A 116 8.84 7.82 4.00
CA TYR A 116 7.57 8.54 4.02
C TYR A 116 6.39 7.60 3.82
N ALA A 117 5.24 8.02 4.32
CA ALA A 117 4.00 7.28 4.26
C ALA A 117 2.91 8.14 3.61
N THR A 118 2.13 7.53 2.72
CA THR A 118 0.97 8.18 2.11
C THR A 118 -0.28 7.75 2.86
N MET A 119 -0.96 8.71 3.46
CA MET A 119 -2.14 8.49 4.29
C MET A 119 -3.31 9.34 3.79
N ILE A 120 -4.52 8.83 3.95
CA ILE A 120 -5.76 9.56 3.71
C ILE A 120 -6.61 9.54 4.97
N ASN A 121 -7.16 10.70 5.31
CA ASN A 121 -8.18 10.82 6.35
C ASN A 121 -9.56 10.69 5.68
N THR A 122 -10.34 9.68 6.08
CA THR A 122 -11.61 9.32 5.42
C THR A 122 -12.75 10.28 5.75
N GLU A 123 -12.66 11.04 6.84
CA GLU A 123 -13.64 12.08 7.16
C GLU A 123 -13.43 13.35 6.33
N SER A 124 -12.19 13.83 6.27
CA SER A 124 -11.85 15.07 5.56
C SER A 124 -11.52 14.87 4.08
N GLN A 125 -11.36 13.61 3.63
CA GLN A 125 -10.91 13.23 2.29
C GLN A 125 -9.56 13.87 1.89
N ARG A 126 -8.76 14.29 2.87
CA ARG A 126 -7.43 14.86 2.63
C ARG A 126 -6.40 13.74 2.57
N GLN A 127 -5.65 13.73 1.48
CA GLN A 127 -4.55 12.80 1.23
C GLN A 127 -3.22 13.57 1.21
N GLY A 128 -2.17 12.97 1.78
CA GLY A 128 -0.83 13.54 1.77
C GLY A 128 0.25 12.50 1.97
N ALA A 129 1.49 12.89 1.64
CA ALA A 129 2.69 12.16 2.00
C ALA A 129 3.31 12.80 3.24
N TYR A 130 3.63 11.98 4.23
CA TYR A 130 4.12 12.41 5.55
C TYR A 130 5.44 11.70 5.83
N LYS A 131 6.43 12.48 6.27
CA LYS A 131 7.73 12.00 6.70
C LYS A 131 7.78 11.83 8.22
N VAL A 132 8.79 11.14 8.70
CA VAL A 132 9.08 11.08 10.14
C VAL A 132 9.25 12.50 10.68
N GLY A 133 8.52 12.83 11.75
CA GLY A 133 8.44 14.16 12.34
C GLY A 133 7.28 15.03 11.84
N ASP A 134 6.63 14.68 10.73
CA ASP A 134 5.48 15.44 10.24
C ASP A 134 4.24 15.16 11.10
N ARG A 135 3.36 16.17 11.18
CA ARG A 135 2.09 16.06 11.90
C ARG A 135 1.08 15.22 11.13
N VAL A 136 0.55 14.18 11.78
CA VAL A 136 -0.44 13.28 11.19
C VAL A 136 -1.83 13.94 11.24
N PRO A 137 -2.63 13.90 10.15
CA PRO A 137 -3.93 14.54 10.10
C PRO A 137 -4.92 13.87 11.06
N GLY A 138 -5.40 14.63 12.05
CA GLY A 138 -6.34 14.14 13.07
C GLY A 138 -5.66 13.58 14.33
N ALA A 139 -4.34 13.37 14.32
CA ALA A 139 -3.59 13.03 15.52
C ALA A 139 -3.10 14.29 16.26
N SER A 140 -2.85 14.16 17.56
CA SER A 140 -2.26 15.26 18.35
C SER A 140 -0.76 15.42 18.10
N GLY A 141 -0.05 14.35 17.76
CA GLY A 141 1.41 14.31 17.68
C GLY A 141 1.98 14.09 16.27
N ASN A 142 3.24 13.69 16.24
CA ASN A 142 4.04 13.55 15.03
C ASN A 142 4.24 12.07 14.66
N LEU A 143 4.54 11.82 13.39
CA LEU A 143 4.93 10.50 12.90
C LEU A 143 6.30 10.12 13.48
N THR A 144 6.39 8.99 14.20
CA THR A 144 7.63 8.57 14.86
C THR A 144 8.45 7.62 13.99
N ALA A 145 7.81 6.66 13.32
CA ALA A 145 8.49 5.70 12.47
C ALA A 145 7.64 5.24 11.29
N VAL A 146 8.31 5.01 10.15
CA VAL A 146 7.71 4.42 8.95
C VAL A 146 8.31 3.03 8.72
N HIS A 147 7.47 2.00 8.81
CA HIS A 147 7.86 0.63 8.53
C HIS A 147 7.25 0.16 7.20
N TYR A 148 7.63 -1.04 6.75
CA TYR A 148 7.20 -1.59 5.46
C TYR A 148 5.70 -1.87 5.34
N LYS A 149 4.99 -2.07 6.46
CA LYS A 149 3.58 -2.48 6.48
C LYS A 149 2.70 -1.63 7.40
N TYR A 150 3.33 -0.78 8.21
CA TYR A 150 2.65 0.02 9.22
C TYR A 150 3.47 1.26 9.52
N VAL A 151 2.83 2.23 10.15
CA VAL A 151 3.47 3.43 10.66
C VAL A 151 3.09 3.63 12.11
N ASP A 152 4.03 4.11 12.89
CA ASP A 152 3.84 4.44 14.29
C ASP A 152 3.84 5.97 14.43
N PHE A 153 2.90 6.51 15.19
CA PHE A 153 2.77 7.94 15.44
C PHE A 153 2.25 8.20 16.84
N GLU A 154 2.49 9.40 17.34
CA GLU A 154 2.03 9.80 18.66
C GLU A 154 0.62 10.38 18.61
N ASN A 155 -0.27 9.85 19.45
CA ASN A 155 -1.61 10.39 19.65
C ASN A 155 -1.95 10.37 21.14
N SER A 156 -2.41 11.51 21.67
CA SER A 156 -2.82 11.67 23.07
C SER A 156 -1.83 11.09 24.10
N GLY A 157 -0.52 11.25 23.85
CA GLY A 157 0.57 10.83 24.75
C GLY A 157 0.93 9.34 24.70
N HIS A 158 0.39 8.57 23.75
CA HIS A 158 0.79 7.18 23.51
C HIS A 158 1.09 6.94 22.03
N ILE A 159 1.78 5.84 21.73
CA ILE A 159 2.12 5.46 20.36
C ILE A 159 0.99 4.61 19.77
N GLU A 160 0.39 5.12 18.71
CA GLU A 160 -0.58 4.40 17.91
C GLU A 160 0.05 3.90 16.60
N ARG A 161 -0.47 2.77 16.12
CA ARG A 161 -0.03 2.12 14.88
C ARG A 161 -1.14 2.13 13.85
N LEU A 162 -0.80 2.55 12.63
CA LEU A 162 -1.66 2.44 11.47
C LEU A 162 -1.05 1.45 10.47
N SER A 163 -1.82 0.42 10.11
CA SER A 163 -1.41 -0.63 9.19
C SER A 163 -1.96 -0.43 7.78
N ILE A 164 -1.27 -0.97 6.77
CA ILE A 164 -1.82 -1.05 5.41
C ILE A 164 -3.05 -1.96 5.46
N ALA A 165 -4.15 -1.56 4.82
CA ALA A 165 -5.38 -2.34 4.76
C ALA A 165 -5.10 -3.79 4.31
N GLY A 166 -5.49 -4.77 5.14
CA GLY A 166 -5.26 -6.19 4.88
C GLY A 166 -3.89 -6.74 5.31
N ALA A 167 -3.01 -5.93 5.92
CA ALA A 167 -1.76 -6.40 6.48
C ALA A 167 -1.95 -6.97 7.89
N ASN A 168 -1.60 -8.25 8.09
CA ASN A 168 -1.38 -8.80 9.42
C ASN A 168 -0.12 -8.16 10.01
N VAL A 169 -0.31 -7.29 11.00
CA VAL A 169 0.78 -6.63 11.72
C VAL A 169 1.14 -7.48 12.94
N PRO A 170 2.44 -7.73 13.19
CA PRO A 170 2.86 -8.39 14.42
C PRO A 170 2.48 -7.52 15.62
N ILE A 171 1.75 -8.11 16.56
CA ILE A 171 1.44 -7.51 17.86
C ILE A 171 2.80 -7.25 18.53
N ALA A 172 3.04 -5.99 18.93
CA ALA A 172 4.28 -5.65 19.62
C ALA A 172 4.30 -6.38 20.98
N THR A 173 5.19 -7.36 21.12
CA THR A 173 5.48 -7.95 22.43
C THR A 173 6.17 -6.92 23.31
N PRO A 174 5.73 -6.72 24.57
CA PRO A 174 6.42 -5.83 25.49
C PRO A 174 7.87 -6.32 25.67
N VAL A 175 8.82 -5.42 25.48
CA VAL A 175 10.22 -5.67 25.79
C VAL A 175 10.32 -5.68 27.32
N ALA A 176 10.69 -6.82 27.88
CA ALA A 176 10.93 -7.01 29.31
C ALA A 176 12.21 -6.32 29.78
#